data_AF-A0A075I8G9-F1
#
_entry.id   AF-A0A075I8G9-F1
#
_cell.length_a   1.000
_cell.length_b   1.000
_cell.length_c   1.000
_cell.angle_alpha   90.00
_cell.angle_beta   90.00
_cell.angle_gamma   90.00
#
_symmetry.space_group_name_H-M   'P 1'
#
loop_
_entity.id
_entity.type
_entity.pdbx_description
1 polymer ?
#
loop_
_entity_poly.entity_id
_entity_poly.type
_entity_poly.pdbx_seq_one_letter_code
_entity_poly.pdbx_strand_id
1 'polypeptide(L)'
;MQLEDYLKAGNIAGEVRENVRKTDWIGSTLAEICDYVESEIIKRGAKCAFPVNTSMNEIAAHYTAEPNDPKTVSDTDLVKIDLGVQINGYIADTAVTVNYDPQYDQMVQTAEDALQNAMSMIKAGVKSKDVGRTIQKTIQDMGFKPIANLSGHSLDQYTIHAGKTVPNMWTIGSFSFSENEAYACEPFVTTKNALGFVRNGKIKNIFALVSRKNQG
;
A
#
# COMPACT_ATOMS: atom_id res chain seq x y z
N MET A 1 -12.29 13.41 15.00
CA MET A 1 -11.06 12.71 14.57
C MET A 1 -10.01 12.87 15.66
N GLN A 2 -9.45 11.77 16.19
CA GLN A 2 -8.32 11.83 17.13
C GLN A 2 -7.03 11.94 16.32
N LEU A 3 -6.74 13.14 15.82
CA LEU A 3 -5.61 13.40 14.91
C LEU A 3 -4.27 12.92 15.48
N GLU A 4 -4.08 13.04 16.79
CA GLU A 4 -2.87 12.60 17.47
C GLU A 4 -2.56 11.10 17.28
N ASP A 5 -3.59 10.25 17.32
CA ASP A 5 -3.41 8.81 17.12
C ASP A 5 -3.05 8.48 15.66
N TYR A 6 -3.64 9.18 14.68
CA TYR A 6 -3.22 9.07 13.28
C TYR A 6 -1.78 9.52 13.08
N LEU A 7 -1.38 10.65 13.67
CA LEU A 7 -0.01 11.16 13.56
C LEU A 7 0.98 10.21 14.21
N LYS A 8 0.65 9.64 15.38
CA LYS A 8 1.50 8.66 16.05
C LYS A 8 1.63 7.37 15.24
N ALA A 9 0.53 6.84 14.72
CA ALA A 9 0.56 5.68 13.83
C ALA A 9 1.40 5.97 12.57
N GLY A 10 1.22 7.14 11.95
CA GLY A 10 1.94 7.57 10.75
C GLY A 10 3.45 7.74 10.98
N ASN A 11 3.85 8.30 12.12
CA ASN A 11 5.26 8.44 12.48
C ASN A 11 5.94 7.07 12.63
N ILE A 12 5.28 6.13 13.34
CA ILE A 12 5.80 4.77 13.50
C ILE A 12 5.85 4.04 12.15
N ALA A 13 4.78 4.09 11.36
CA ALA A 13 4.71 3.47 10.04
C ALA A 13 5.80 4.01 9.11
N GLY A 14 5.99 5.34 9.08
CA GLY A 14 7.03 5.99 8.28
C GLY A 14 8.44 5.57 8.69
N GLU A 15 8.75 5.55 10.00
CA GLU A 15 10.06 5.11 10.48
C GLU A 15 10.34 3.65 10.11
N VAL A 16 9.38 2.75 10.33
CA VAL A 16 9.52 1.33 9.99
C VAL A 16 9.69 1.17 8.48
N ARG A 17 8.87 1.84 7.67
CA ARG A 17 8.97 1.82 6.20
C ARG A 17 10.35 2.28 5.71
N GLU A 18 10.89 3.36 6.26
CA GLU A 18 12.21 3.86 5.84
C GLU A 18 13.35 2.95 6.27
N ASN A 19 13.22 2.23 7.39
CA ASN A 19 14.18 1.20 7.76
C ASN A 19 14.10 0.03 6.78
N VAL A 20 12.89 -0.46 6.49
CA VAL A 20 12.64 -1.53 5.51
C VAL A 20 13.19 -1.19 4.12
N ARG A 21 13.01 0.06 3.67
CA ARG A 21 13.52 0.55 2.37
C ARG A 21 15.04 0.44 2.25
N LYS A 22 15.77 0.60 3.37
CA LYS A 22 17.24 0.67 3.41
C LYS A 22 17.91 -0.67 3.71
N THR A 23 17.14 -1.64 4.18
CA THR A 23 17.65 -2.99 4.46
C THR A 23 17.82 -3.75 3.16
N ASP A 24 18.96 -4.42 3.01
CA ASP A 24 19.16 -5.43 1.97
C ASP A 24 18.50 -6.73 2.42
N TRP A 25 17.59 -7.21 1.58
CA TRP A 25 16.73 -8.37 1.81
C TRP A 25 17.13 -9.56 0.94
N ILE A 26 18.16 -9.45 0.09
CA ILE A 26 18.62 -10.58 -0.73
C ILE A 26 18.96 -11.77 0.16
N GLY A 27 18.38 -12.93 -0.16
CA GLY A 27 18.51 -14.17 0.61
C GLY A 27 17.56 -14.31 1.80
N SER A 28 16.89 -13.24 2.23
CA SER A 28 15.83 -13.33 3.25
C SER A 28 14.59 -13.98 2.65
N THR A 29 13.92 -14.78 3.47
CA THR A 29 12.57 -15.27 3.20
C THR A 29 11.55 -14.14 3.34
N LEU A 30 10.43 -14.25 2.63
CA LEU A 30 9.32 -13.31 2.80
C LEU A 30 8.74 -13.34 4.22
N ALA A 31 8.81 -14.51 4.89
CA ALA A 31 8.41 -14.66 6.29
C ALA A 31 9.31 -13.85 7.24
N GLU A 32 10.63 -13.89 7.05
CA GLU A 32 11.55 -13.07 7.84
C GLU A 32 11.30 -11.57 7.68
N ILE A 33 10.92 -11.12 6.48
CA ILE A 33 10.52 -9.73 6.24
C ILE A 33 9.24 -9.39 7.01
N CYS A 34 8.19 -10.21 6.91
CA CYS A 34 6.95 -10.02 7.67
C CYS A 34 7.24 -9.94 9.18
N ASP A 35 7.95 -10.93 9.73
CA ASP A 35 8.28 -11.01 11.16
C ASP A 35 9.10 -9.80 11.64
N TYR A 36 10.07 -9.36 10.84
CA TYR A 36 10.84 -8.16 11.14
C TYR A 36 9.95 -6.92 11.23
N VAL A 37 9.14 -6.66 10.19
CA VAL A 37 8.30 -5.45 10.13
C VAL A 37 7.28 -5.44 11.25
N GLU A 38 6.57 -6.55 11.48
CA GLU A 38 5.58 -6.67 12.55
C GLU A 38 6.22 -6.50 13.94
N SER A 39 7.41 -7.07 14.15
CA SER A 39 8.18 -6.89 15.39
C SER A 39 8.59 -5.44 15.61
N GLU A 40 9.04 -4.75 14.57
CA GLU A 40 9.44 -3.34 14.65
C GLU A 40 8.26 -2.40 14.97
N ILE A 41 7.07 -2.71 14.47
CA ILE A 41 5.82 -2.01 14.82
C ILE A 41 5.49 -2.23 16.30
N ILE A 42 5.52 -3.48 16.77
CA ILE A 42 5.20 -3.84 18.15
C ILE A 42 6.19 -3.22 19.14
N LYS A 43 7.49 -3.24 18.85
CA LYS A 43 8.54 -2.64 19.69
C LYS A 43 8.34 -1.13 19.89
N ARG A 44 7.72 -0.45 18.93
CA ARG A 44 7.37 0.99 18.99
C ARG A 44 6.06 1.27 19.71
N GLY A 45 5.44 0.25 20.32
CA GLY A 45 4.23 0.39 21.13
C GLY A 45 2.95 0.55 20.32
N ALA A 46 2.94 0.09 19.07
CA ALA A 46 1.76 0.07 18.21
C ALA A 46 1.31 -1.37 17.92
N LYS A 47 0.20 -1.51 17.20
CA LYS A 47 -0.26 -2.80 16.66
C LYS A 47 -0.27 -2.76 15.15
N CYS A 48 -0.11 -3.91 14.52
CA CYS A 48 -0.36 -4.05 13.09
C CYS A 48 -1.86 -3.81 12.80
N ALA A 49 -2.17 -2.99 11.79
CA ALA A 49 -3.54 -2.76 11.32
C ALA A 49 -4.03 -3.91 10.43
N PHE A 50 -3.11 -4.54 9.70
CA PHE A 50 -3.30 -5.70 8.85
C PHE A 50 -1.97 -6.49 8.77
N PRO A 51 -1.96 -7.77 8.35
CA PRO A 51 -0.74 -8.55 8.18
C PRO A 51 0.21 -7.88 7.19
N VAL A 52 1.51 -7.83 7.46
CA VAL A 52 2.45 -7.22 6.52
C VAL A 52 2.43 -7.96 5.20
N ASN A 53 2.25 -7.23 4.12
CA ASN A 53 2.25 -7.80 2.77
C ASN A 53 3.65 -7.70 2.18
N THR A 54 4.12 -8.77 1.56
CA THR A 54 5.43 -8.88 0.89
C THR A 54 5.18 -9.41 -0.52
N SER A 55 4.51 -8.61 -1.34
CA SER A 55 4.10 -9.03 -2.68
C SER A 55 5.29 -8.95 -3.64
N MET A 56 5.62 -10.05 -4.30
CA MET A 56 6.82 -10.14 -5.13
C MET A 56 6.46 -10.14 -6.62
N ASN A 57 7.21 -9.38 -7.42
CA ASN A 57 7.10 -9.28 -8.88
C ASN A 57 5.68 -8.98 -9.37
N GLU A 58 5.07 -9.89 -10.12
CA GLU A 58 3.73 -9.75 -10.71
C GLU A 58 2.59 -9.80 -9.69
N ILE A 59 2.87 -10.24 -8.46
CA ILE A 59 1.92 -10.16 -7.35
C ILE A 59 1.85 -8.70 -6.92
N ALA A 60 0.72 -8.05 -7.18
CA ALA A 60 0.56 -6.63 -6.92
C ALA A 60 0.35 -6.29 -5.44
N ALA A 61 -0.50 -7.05 -4.75
CA ALA A 61 -0.92 -6.83 -3.37
C ALA A 61 -1.49 -8.12 -2.76
N HIS A 62 -1.83 -8.09 -1.46
CA HIS A 62 -2.55 -9.16 -0.74
C HIS A 62 -1.81 -10.50 -0.65
N TYR A 63 -0.48 -10.44 -0.67
CA TYR A 63 0.35 -11.58 -0.34
C TYR A 63 1.10 -11.30 0.95
N THR A 64 0.85 -12.12 1.97
CA THR A 64 1.67 -12.21 3.18
C THR A 64 2.28 -13.62 3.23
N ALA A 65 3.44 -13.79 3.86
CA ALA A 65 4.06 -15.11 3.97
C ALA A 65 3.26 -15.99 4.95
N GLU A 66 3.01 -17.25 4.59
CA GLU A 66 2.53 -18.25 5.55
C GLU A 66 3.70 -18.77 6.40
N PRO A 67 3.44 -19.32 7.60
CA PRO A 67 4.50 -19.95 8.38
C PRO A 67 5.28 -20.99 7.55
N ASN A 68 6.61 -20.86 7.52
CA ASN A 68 7.53 -21.67 6.71
C ASN A 68 7.41 -21.51 5.18
N ASP A 69 6.88 -20.39 4.69
CA ASP A 69 6.94 -20.06 3.26
C ASP A 69 8.40 -20.00 2.77
N PRO A 70 8.82 -20.85 1.81
CA PRO A 70 10.22 -20.92 1.39
C PRO A 70 10.62 -19.84 0.38
N LYS A 71 9.71 -18.93 0.01
CA LYS A 71 10.01 -17.86 -0.95
C LYS A 71 11.07 -16.94 -0.37
N THR A 72 12.15 -16.79 -1.11
CA THR A 72 13.30 -15.95 -0.78
C THR A 72 13.47 -14.87 -1.82
N VAL A 73 13.96 -13.71 -1.40
CA VAL A 73 14.25 -12.58 -2.28
C VAL A 73 15.58 -12.82 -2.99
N SER A 74 15.58 -12.64 -4.31
CA SER A 74 16.77 -12.67 -5.17
C SER A 74 17.21 -11.27 -5.59
N ASP A 75 18.38 -11.19 -6.22
CA ASP A 75 18.97 -9.98 -6.78
C ASP A 75 18.27 -9.48 -8.07
N THR A 76 17.16 -10.10 -8.45
CA THR A 76 16.34 -9.68 -9.61
C THR A 76 14.88 -9.40 -9.25
N ASP A 77 14.54 -9.47 -7.96
CA ASP A 77 13.16 -9.34 -7.51
C ASP A 77 12.76 -7.89 -7.23
N LEU A 78 11.48 -7.63 -7.47
CA LEU A 78 10.77 -6.43 -7.09
C LEU A 78 9.81 -6.78 -5.95
N VAL A 79 10.08 -6.31 -4.74
CA VAL A 79 9.29 -6.65 -3.54
C VAL A 79 8.53 -5.42 -3.06
N LYS A 80 7.20 -5.50 -3.10
CA LYS A 80 6.29 -4.50 -2.54
C LYS A 80 6.00 -4.88 -1.09
N ILE A 81 6.54 -4.11 -0.16
CA ILE A 81 6.37 -4.29 1.28
C ILE A 81 5.37 -3.24 1.77
N ASP A 82 4.20 -3.72 2.16
CA ASP A 82 3.07 -2.89 2.58
C ASP A 82 2.69 -3.23 4.03
N LEU A 83 2.65 -2.19 4.86
CA LEU A 83 2.55 -2.29 6.31
C LEU A 83 1.54 -1.30 6.88
N GLY A 84 0.66 -1.82 7.72
CA GLY A 84 -0.34 -1.05 8.43
C GLY A 84 0.00 -0.94 9.91
N VAL A 85 -0.02 0.28 10.45
CA VAL A 85 0.15 0.56 11.88
C VAL A 85 -1.13 1.15 12.44
N GLN A 86 -1.53 0.77 13.64
CA GLN A 86 -2.63 1.43 14.34
C GLN A 86 -2.32 1.79 15.79
N ILE A 87 -2.92 2.91 16.21
CA ILE A 87 -3.05 3.33 17.61
C ILE A 87 -4.54 3.51 17.89
N ASN A 88 -5.09 2.77 18.86
CA ASN A 88 -6.51 2.81 19.23
C ASN A 88 -7.50 2.66 18.04
N GLY A 89 -7.11 1.91 17.01
CA GLY A 89 -7.89 1.74 15.79
C GLY A 89 -7.67 2.79 14.71
N TYR A 90 -6.93 3.87 14.98
CA TYR A 90 -6.58 4.86 13.94
C TYR A 90 -5.37 4.37 13.16
N ILE A 91 -5.57 4.20 11.85
CA ILE A 91 -4.67 3.46 10.97
C ILE A 91 -3.78 4.42 10.19
N ALA A 92 -2.49 4.10 10.12
CA ALA A 92 -1.60 4.56 9.08
C ALA A 92 -1.27 3.38 8.15
N ASP A 93 -1.45 3.61 6.86
CA ASP A 93 -1.27 2.63 5.80
C ASP A 93 -0.19 3.16 4.86
N THR A 94 0.87 2.37 4.65
CA THR A 94 1.99 2.79 3.83
C THR A 94 2.74 1.61 3.24
N ALA A 95 3.25 1.79 2.02
CA ALA A 95 4.02 0.79 1.32
C ALA A 95 5.33 1.36 0.78
N VAL A 96 6.27 0.45 0.50
CA VAL A 96 7.50 0.72 -0.24
C VAL A 96 7.75 -0.41 -1.22
N THR A 97 8.33 -0.09 -2.37
CA THR A 97 8.88 -1.09 -3.28
C THR A 97 10.39 -1.12 -3.15
N VAL A 98 10.93 -2.28 -2.75
CA VAL A 98 12.37 -2.57 -2.79
C VAL A 98 12.67 -3.27 -4.11
N ASN A 99 13.64 -2.75 -4.85
CA ASN A 99 13.99 -3.22 -6.19
C ASN A 99 15.45 -3.64 -6.24
N TYR A 100 15.71 -4.86 -6.71
CA TYR A 100 17.07 -5.35 -6.94
C TYR A 100 17.43 -5.43 -8.43
N ASP A 101 16.44 -5.30 -9.32
CA ASP A 101 16.68 -5.34 -10.76
C ASP A 101 16.66 -3.93 -11.37
N PRO A 102 17.82 -3.40 -11.83
CA PRO A 102 17.91 -2.04 -12.36
C PRO A 102 16.95 -1.73 -13.52
N GLN A 103 16.45 -2.75 -14.23
CA GLN A 103 15.47 -2.55 -15.30
C GLN A 103 14.16 -1.91 -14.80
N TYR A 104 13.84 -2.06 -13.51
CA TYR A 104 12.63 -1.53 -12.89
C TYR A 104 12.83 -0.23 -12.11
N ASP A 105 14.04 0.33 -12.05
CA ASP A 105 14.31 1.56 -11.29
C ASP A 105 13.41 2.72 -11.73
N GLN A 106 13.26 2.90 -13.05
CA GLN A 106 12.39 3.93 -13.59
C GLN A 106 10.91 3.66 -13.27
N MET A 107 10.50 2.39 -13.18
CA MET A 107 9.13 2.02 -12.83
C MET A 107 8.82 2.34 -11.36
N VAL A 108 9.76 2.06 -10.45
CA VAL A 108 9.64 2.41 -9.03
C VAL A 108 9.63 3.92 -8.86
N GLN A 109 10.56 4.64 -9.52
CA GLN A 109 10.57 6.11 -9.49
C GLN A 109 9.25 6.70 -10.01
N THR A 110 8.68 6.11 -11.06
CA THR A 110 7.39 6.55 -11.61
C THR A 110 6.25 6.41 -10.59
N ALA A 111 6.24 5.35 -9.78
CA ALA A 111 5.24 5.17 -8.72
C ALA A 111 5.40 6.24 -7.62
N GLU A 112 6.63 6.52 -7.19
CA GLU A 112 6.96 7.55 -6.20
C GLU A 112 6.59 8.96 -6.73
N ASP A 113 6.92 9.28 -7.99
CA ASP A 113 6.56 10.55 -8.63
C ASP A 113 5.03 10.72 -8.73
N ALA A 114 4.32 9.65 -9.09
CA ALA A 114 2.86 9.67 -9.16
C ALA A 114 2.24 9.92 -7.77
N LEU A 115 2.80 9.31 -6.72
CA LEU A 115 2.37 9.52 -5.34
C LEU A 115 2.65 10.96 -4.91
N GLN A 116 3.86 11.47 -5.14
CA GLN A 116 4.24 12.83 -4.79
C GLN A 116 3.33 13.86 -5.47
N ASN A 117 3.07 13.69 -6.77
CA ASN A 117 2.19 14.57 -7.53
C ASN A 117 0.75 14.51 -7.01
N ALA A 118 0.22 13.32 -6.70
CA ALA A 118 -1.08 13.15 -6.07
C ALA A 118 -1.16 13.85 -4.70
N MET A 119 -0.19 13.62 -3.82
CA MET A 119 -0.14 14.21 -2.49
C MET A 119 -0.05 15.74 -2.53
N SER A 120 0.67 16.31 -3.50
CA SER A 120 0.80 17.77 -3.65
C SER A 120 -0.52 18.50 -3.94
N MET A 121 -1.51 17.78 -4.49
CA MET A 121 -2.81 18.36 -4.86
C MET A 121 -3.94 18.00 -3.88
N ILE A 122 -3.79 16.96 -3.06
CA ILE A 122 -4.85 16.54 -2.13
C ILE A 122 -5.08 17.60 -1.05
N LYS A 123 -6.30 18.15 -1.04
CA LYS A 123 -6.83 19.04 0.01
C LYS A 123 -8.35 19.03 -0.04
N ALA A 124 -9.00 19.56 1.00
CA ALA A 124 -10.46 19.67 1.04
C ALA A 124 -11.03 20.31 -0.23
N GLY A 125 -12.11 19.72 -0.75
CA GLY A 125 -12.78 20.14 -1.99
C GLY A 125 -12.27 19.48 -3.27
N VAL A 126 -11.00 19.07 -3.32
CA VAL A 126 -10.41 18.38 -4.49
C VAL A 126 -11.17 17.10 -4.79
N LYS A 127 -11.37 16.79 -6.08
CA LYS A 127 -12.10 15.61 -6.51
C LYS A 127 -11.15 14.42 -6.65
N SER A 128 -11.56 13.26 -6.15
CA SER A 128 -10.78 12.02 -6.27
C SER A 128 -10.45 11.63 -7.72
N LYS A 129 -11.33 11.96 -8.69
CA LYS A 129 -11.06 11.74 -10.12
C LYS A 129 -9.92 12.59 -10.68
N ASP A 130 -9.68 13.77 -10.10
CA ASP A 130 -8.60 14.65 -10.55
C ASP A 130 -7.26 14.14 -10.00
N VAL A 131 -7.24 13.59 -8.78
CA VAL A 131 -6.10 12.82 -8.25
C VAL A 131 -5.80 11.63 -9.16
N GLY A 132 -6.81 10.82 -9.49
CA GLY A 132 -6.61 9.68 -10.40
C GLY A 132 -6.15 10.08 -11.80
N ARG A 133 -6.60 11.24 -12.32
CA ARG A 133 -6.09 11.79 -13.58
C ARG A 133 -4.61 12.14 -13.49
N THR A 134 -4.18 12.76 -12.38
CA THR A 134 -2.77 13.12 -12.16
C THR A 134 -1.88 11.90 -12.03
N ILE A 135 -2.32 10.89 -11.28
CA ILE A 135 -1.61 9.60 -11.15
C ILE A 135 -1.47 8.95 -12.52
N GLN A 136 -2.59 8.76 -13.24
CA GLN A 136 -2.59 8.17 -14.57
C GLN A 136 -1.68 8.91 -15.54
N LYS A 137 -1.76 10.25 -15.58
CA LYS A 137 -0.93 11.05 -16.46
C LYS A 137 0.55 10.87 -16.16
N THR A 138 0.94 10.97 -14.88
CA THR A 138 2.34 10.80 -14.45
C THR A 138 2.88 9.44 -14.90
N ILE A 139 2.11 8.37 -14.66
CA ILE A 139 2.51 7.00 -15.02
C ILE A 139 2.63 6.82 -16.54
N GLN A 140 1.66 7.32 -17.30
CA GLN A 140 1.62 7.15 -18.75
C GLN A 140 2.69 7.99 -19.47
N ASP A 141 2.98 9.19 -18.99
CA ASP A 141 4.02 10.06 -19.55
C ASP A 141 5.43 9.43 -19.41
N MET A 142 5.66 8.66 -18.34
CA MET A 142 6.89 7.89 -18.14
C MET A 142 6.94 6.57 -18.94
N GLY A 143 5.89 6.29 -19.73
CA GLY A 143 5.83 5.10 -20.59
C GLY A 143 5.34 3.83 -19.89
N PHE A 144 4.78 3.93 -18.69
CA PHE A 144 4.22 2.80 -17.94
C PHE A 144 2.68 2.79 -17.98
N LYS A 145 2.07 1.83 -17.28
CA LYS A 145 0.62 1.68 -17.21
C LYS A 145 0.14 1.62 -15.75
N PRO A 146 -0.88 2.41 -15.35
CA PRO A 146 -1.50 2.27 -14.04
C PRO A 146 -2.33 0.98 -13.96
N ILE A 147 -2.44 0.39 -12.77
CA ILE A 147 -3.38 -0.70 -12.53
C ILE A 147 -4.77 -0.13 -12.25
N ALA A 148 -5.74 -0.44 -13.10
CA ALA A 148 -7.06 0.20 -13.12
C ALA A 148 -8.01 -0.26 -12.01
N ASN A 149 -7.86 -1.50 -11.52
CA ASN A 149 -8.71 -2.09 -10.49
C ASN A 149 -8.01 -2.23 -9.11
N LEU A 150 -6.94 -1.48 -8.89
CA LEU A 150 -6.35 -1.21 -7.58
C LEU A 150 -6.26 0.30 -7.37
N SER A 151 -6.39 0.72 -6.12
CA SER A 151 -6.66 2.11 -5.79
C SER A 151 -6.50 2.32 -4.29
N GLY A 152 -6.15 3.55 -3.92
CA GLY A 152 -6.24 3.99 -2.53
C GLY A 152 -7.66 4.04 -2.00
N HIS A 153 -7.79 4.34 -0.72
CA HIS A 153 -9.06 4.26 -0.03
C HIS A 153 -9.13 5.20 1.17
N SER A 154 -10.34 5.48 1.65
CA SER A 154 -10.53 6.12 2.94
C SER A 154 -10.26 5.14 4.09
N LEU A 155 -9.77 5.68 5.19
CA LEU A 155 -9.50 5.00 6.45
C LEU A 155 -10.46 5.54 7.51
N ASP A 156 -10.99 4.65 8.34
CA ASP A 156 -11.74 5.00 9.55
C ASP A 156 -11.21 4.21 10.76
N GLN A 157 -11.67 4.56 11.95
CA GLN A 157 -11.29 3.83 13.16
C GLN A 157 -11.64 2.33 13.03
N TYR A 158 -10.65 1.46 13.18
CA TYR A 158 -10.70 0.01 12.99
C TYR A 158 -11.12 -0.47 11.59
N THR A 159 -11.19 0.44 10.62
CA THR A 159 -11.71 0.15 9.28
C THR A 159 -10.70 0.60 8.23
N ILE A 160 -9.93 -0.35 7.72
CA ILE A 160 -8.92 -0.11 6.68
C ILE A 160 -9.58 0.39 5.38
N HIS A 161 -10.65 -0.25 4.93
CA HIS A 161 -11.39 0.16 3.73
C HIS A 161 -12.74 0.81 4.11
N ALA A 162 -12.76 2.12 4.32
CA ALA A 162 -13.94 2.85 4.80
C ALA A 162 -14.94 3.29 3.68
N GLY A 163 -14.80 2.72 2.48
CA GLY A 163 -15.81 2.81 1.42
C GLY A 163 -15.62 3.90 0.36
N LYS A 164 -14.73 4.88 0.55
CA LYS A 164 -14.31 5.80 -0.52
C LYS A 164 -13.03 5.28 -1.18
N THR A 165 -12.88 5.52 -2.48
CA THR A 165 -11.76 5.03 -3.29
C THR A 165 -11.00 6.17 -3.95
N VAL A 166 -9.68 6.25 -3.72
CA VAL A 166 -8.74 7.17 -4.37
C VAL A 166 -8.15 6.47 -5.60
N PRO A 167 -8.68 6.71 -6.81
CA PRO A 167 -8.37 5.88 -7.96
C PRO A 167 -6.97 6.19 -8.51
N ASN A 168 -6.34 5.21 -9.16
CA ASN A 168 -5.09 5.37 -9.92
C ASN A 168 -5.31 5.86 -11.35
N MET A 169 -6.57 6.04 -11.74
CA MET A 169 -6.99 6.51 -13.05
C MET A 169 -8.17 7.47 -12.93
N TRP A 170 -8.39 8.27 -13.97
CA TRP A 170 -9.61 9.07 -14.02
C TRP A 170 -10.84 8.16 -14.04
N THR A 171 -11.82 8.46 -13.19
CA THR A 171 -13.09 7.72 -13.08
C THR A 171 -14.30 8.64 -13.25
N ILE A 172 -15.42 8.08 -13.70
CA ILE A 172 -16.71 8.79 -13.80
C ILE A 172 -17.23 9.14 -12.40
N GLY A 173 -17.24 8.16 -11.49
CA GLY A 173 -17.58 8.35 -10.09
C GLY A 173 -16.47 9.09 -9.35
N SER A 174 -16.83 9.99 -8.43
CA SER A 174 -15.86 10.73 -7.63
C SER A 174 -16.48 11.28 -6.35
N PHE A 175 -15.66 11.43 -5.31
CA PHE A 175 -15.99 12.18 -4.10
C PHE A 175 -15.10 13.43 -4.02
N SER A 176 -15.49 14.40 -3.18
CA SER A 176 -14.61 15.49 -2.77
C SER A 176 -13.93 15.11 -1.47
N PHE A 177 -12.60 15.25 -1.39
CA PHE A 177 -11.88 15.16 -0.12
C PHE A 177 -12.48 16.16 0.88
N SER A 178 -12.61 15.75 2.13
CA SER A 178 -13.11 16.60 3.21
C SER A 178 -12.03 16.79 4.26
N GLU A 179 -12.17 17.84 5.06
CA GLU A 179 -11.36 17.98 6.27
C GLU A 179 -11.69 16.85 7.25
N ASN A 180 -10.70 16.48 8.08
CA ASN A 180 -10.85 15.48 9.14
C ASN A 180 -11.20 14.06 8.68
N GLU A 181 -10.84 13.71 7.44
CA GLU A 181 -10.91 12.34 6.91
C GLU A 181 -9.48 11.84 6.63
N ALA A 182 -9.26 10.54 6.81
CA ALA A 182 -7.98 9.89 6.53
C ALA A 182 -8.07 9.05 5.26
N TYR A 183 -6.98 9.00 4.48
CA TYR A 183 -6.91 8.29 3.21
C TYR A 183 -5.54 7.66 3.01
N ALA A 184 -5.53 6.45 2.45
CA ALA A 184 -4.39 5.87 1.76
C ALA A 184 -4.41 6.32 0.29
N CYS A 185 -3.24 6.70 -0.24
CA CYS A 185 -3.03 6.97 -1.66
C CYS A 185 -1.89 6.06 -2.14
N GLU A 186 -2.20 5.13 -3.04
CA GLU A 186 -1.31 4.02 -3.43
C GLU A 186 -1.28 3.84 -4.96
N PRO A 187 -0.41 4.58 -5.66
CA PRO A 187 -0.16 4.36 -7.07
C PRO A 187 0.42 2.99 -7.37
N PHE A 188 -0.32 2.19 -8.15
CA PHE A 188 0.19 0.95 -8.71
C PHE A 188 0.62 1.13 -10.16
N VAL A 189 1.87 0.83 -10.43
CA VAL A 189 2.50 0.91 -11.77
C VAL A 189 2.82 -0.49 -12.26
N THR A 190 2.56 -0.74 -13.54
CA THR A 190 2.98 -1.96 -14.23
C THR A 190 3.59 -1.62 -15.60
N THR A 191 4.22 -2.62 -16.22
CA THR A 191 4.89 -2.43 -17.51
C THR A 191 3.88 -2.03 -18.60
N LYS A 192 4.35 -1.28 -19.60
CA LYS A 192 3.52 -0.75 -20.70
C LYS A 192 2.64 -1.80 -21.39
N ASN A 193 3.19 -2.99 -21.57
CA ASN A 193 2.56 -4.09 -22.31
C ASN A 193 1.71 -5.01 -21.41
N ALA A 194 1.77 -4.87 -20.08
CA ALA A 194 0.90 -5.60 -19.18
C ALA A 194 -0.57 -5.19 -19.34
N LEU A 195 -1.49 -5.99 -18.82
CA LEU A 195 -2.93 -5.73 -18.95
C LEU A 195 -3.37 -4.44 -18.21
N GLY A 196 -2.66 -4.04 -17.14
CA GLY A 196 -3.09 -2.95 -16.26
C GLY A 196 -4.29 -3.34 -15.38
N PHE A 197 -4.47 -4.64 -15.13
CA PHE A 197 -5.52 -5.18 -14.27
C PHE A 197 -4.99 -6.37 -13.48
N VAL A 198 -5.38 -6.46 -12.21
CA VAL A 198 -5.09 -7.63 -11.35
C VAL A 198 -6.27 -8.59 -11.31
N ARG A 199 -5.98 -9.85 -11.01
CA ARG A 199 -6.96 -10.91 -10.77
C ARG A 199 -6.59 -11.62 -9.48
N ASN A 200 -7.57 -12.23 -8.83
CA ASN A 200 -7.31 -13.00 -7.61
C ASN A 200 -6.37 -14.18 -7.91
N GLY A 201 -5.31 -14.29 -7.12
CA GLY A 201 -4.43 -15.44 -7.11
C GLY A 201 -5.08 -16.67 -6.47
N LYS A 202 -4.30 -17.76 -6.36
CA LYS A 202 -4.76 -19.02 -5.74
C LYS A 202 -4.68 -18.99 -4.21
N ILE A 203 -3.72 -18.23 -3.67
CA ILE A 203 -3.45 -18.15 -2.23
C ILE A 203 -4.44 -17.15 -1.59
N LYS A 204 -4.99 -17.53 -0.44
CA LYS A 204 -5.94 -16.75 0.35
C LYS A 204 -5.60 -16.88 1.82
N ASN A 205 -4.72 -16.03 2.31
CA ASN A 205 -4.18 -16.11 3.67
C ASN A 205 -4.38 -14.82 4.49
N ILE A 206 -5.06 -13.82 3.92
CA ILE A 206 -5.47 -12.61 4.62
C ILE A 206 -7.00 -12.62 4.75
N PHE A 207 -7.49 -12.42 5.98
CA PHE A 207 -8.93 -12.43 6.30
C PHE A 207 -9.28 -11.22 7.16
N ALA A 208 -10.50 -10.71 7.00
CA ALA A 208 -11.05 -9.64 7.83
C ALA A 208 -12.43 -10.05 8.36
N LEU A 209 -12.73 -9.69 9.61
CA LEU A 209 -14.05 -9.92 10.20
C LEU A 209 -15.05 -8.89 9.65
N VAL A 210 -15.97 -9.31 8.80
CA VAL A 210 -17.01 -8.44 8.22
C VAL A 210 -18.23 -8.34 9.12
N SER A 211 -18.65 -9.45 9.72
CA SER A 211 -19.78 -9.49 10.64
C SER A 211 -19.64 -10.66 11.61
N ARG A 212 -20.21 -10.52 12.81
CA ARG A 212 -20.36 -11.63 13.74
C ARG A 212 -21.69 -12.31 13.43
N LYS A 213 -21.67 -13.64 13.23
CA LYS A 213 -22.92 -14.40 13.23
C LYS A 213 -23.46 -14.40 14.65
N ASN A 214 -24.70 -13.95 14.84
CA ASN A 214 -25.41 -14.13 16.11
C ASN A 214 -25.57 -15.64 16.33
N GLN A 215 -24.79 -16.21 17.25
CA GLN A 215 -25.12 -17.48 17.85
C GLN A 215 -26.14 -17.15 18.93
N GLY A 216 -27.42 -17.34 18.59
CA GLY A 216 -28.53 -17.18 19.52
C GLY A 216 -28.50 -18.20 20.64
#